data_AF-A0A7Y6WS27-F1
#
_entry.id   AF-A0A7Y6WS27-F1
#
_cell.length_a   1.000
_cell.length_b   1.000
_cell.length_c   1.000
_cell.angle_alpha   90.00
_cell.angle_beta   90.00
_cell.angle_gamma   90.00
#
_symmetry.space_group_name_H-M   'P 1'
#
loop_
_entity.id
_entity.type
_entity.pdbx_description
1 polymer ?
#
loop_
_entity_poly.entity_id
_entity_poly.type
_entity_poly.pdbx_seq_one_letter_code
_entity_poly.pdbx_strand_id
1 'polypeptide(L)'
;MRREDTGTGGSGTQTTASDADTDSTVLASVVMQGRVASVGEDRVVVRDAESGDTFNLFVTNTTRISANGKRVSPKQLSAGTPVQAAFNYIADGDTYATQIQAYPGRGR
;
A
#
# COMPACT_ATOMS: atom_id res chain seq x y z
N MET A 1 19.42 34.44 16.19
CA MET A 1 18.45 33.91 15.21
C MET A 1 19.21 33.32 14.04
N ARG A 2 19.19 32.00 13.88
CA ARG A 2 19.27 31.27 12.59
C ARG A 2 19.03 29.79 12.89
N ARG A 3 17.96 29.24 12.31
CA ARG A 3 17.61 27.83 12.29
C ARG A 3 18.40 27.19 11.15
N GLU A 4 19.01 26.04 11.41
CA GLU A 4 19.48 25.15 10.34
C GLU A 4 18.96 23.74 10.66
N ASP A 5 17.83 23.43 10.02
CA ASP A 5 17.33 22.09 9.79
C ASP A 5 18.41 21.28 9.06
N THR A 6 18.72 20.06 9.53
CA THR A 6 19.44 19.09 8.70
C THR A 6 18.99 17.68 9.05
N GLY A 7 18.53 16.98 8.01
CA GLY A 7 17.71 15.78 8.06
C GLY A 7 18.38 14.55 8.65
N THR A 8 17.55 13.67 9.19
CA THR A 8 17.96 12.34 9.65
C THR A 8 18.21 11.43 8.45
N GLY A 9 19.49 11.18 8.17
CA GLY A 9 19.94 10.17 7.22
C GLY A 9 19.59 8.76 7.70
N GLY A 10 18.74 8.07 6.95
CA GLY A 10 18.45 6.65 7.15
C GLY A 10 19.67 5.81 6.77
N SER A 11 20.22 5.09 7.75
CA SER A 11 21.35 4.19 7.59
C SER A 11 20.93 2.94 6.80
N GLY A 12 21.37 2.83 5.55
CA GLY A 12 21.20 1.62 4.75
C GLY A 12 22.20 0.55 5.19
N THR A 13 21.71 -0.51 5.83
CA THR A 13 22.51 -1.71 6.09
C THR A 13 22.69 -2.45 4.76
N GLN A 14 23.93 -2.45 4.27
CA GLN A 14 24.37 -3.19 3.09
C GLN A 14 24.37 -4.69 3.40
N THR A 15 23.32 -5.40 3.02
CA THR A 15 23.29 -6.87 3.02
C THR A 15 23.65 -7.37 1.62
N THR A 16 24.74 -8.12 1.59
CA THR A 16 25.36 -8.89 0.51
C THR A 16 24.45 -9.26 -0.67
N ALA A 17 24.91 -8.87 -1.87
CA ALA A 17 24.40 -9.33 -3.16
C ALA A 17 24.33 -10.86 -3.19
N SER A 18 23.11 -11.38 -3.28
CA SER A 18 22.81 -12.76 -3.64
C SER A 18 21.57 -12.67 -4.50
N ASP A 19 21.77 -12.64 -5.82
CA ASP A 19 20.74 -12.78 -6.85
C ASP A 19 19.40 -12.09 -6.53
N ALA A 20 19.45 -10.78 -6.26
CA ALA A 20 18.24 -9.99 -6.33
C ALA A 20 17.86 -9.93 -7.82
N ASP A 21 16.86 -10.74 -8.21
CA ASP A 21 16.06 -10.50 -9.40
C ASP A 21 15.79 -8.99 -9.42
N THR A 22 16.50 -8.29 -10.32
CA THR A 22 16.55 -6.83 -10.30
C THR A 22 15.18 -6.22 -10.65
N ASP A 23 14.26 -7.06 -11.11
CA ASP A 23 12.85 -6.82 -11.40
C ASP A 23 11.96 -6.59 -10.16
N SER A 24 12.44 -6.70 -8.92
CA SER A 24 11.58 -6.51 -7.74
C SER A 24 12.28 -5.81 -6.56
N THR A 25 13.08 -4.79 -6.86
CA THR A 25 13.68 -3.95 -5.80
C THR A 25 12.60 -3.10 -5.14
N VAL A 26 12.31 -3.36 -3.86
CA VAL A 26 11.43 -2.51 -3.04
C VAL A 26 12.14 -1.18 -2.77
N LEU A 27 11.59 -0.10 -3.31
CA LEU A 27 12.06 1.26 -3.07
C LEU A 27 11.53 1.83 -1.75
N ALA A 28 10.28 1.53 -1.42
CA ALA A 28 9.63 2.03 -0.21
C ALA A 28 8.49 1.11 0.25
N SER A 29 8.24 1.09 1.55
CA SER A 29 7.02 0.52 2.13
C SER A 29 6.14 1.65 2.65
N VAL A 30 4.90 1.69 2.20
CA VAL A 30 3.94 2.76 2.49
C VAL A 30 2.73 2.18 3.20
N VAL A 31 2.20 2.93 4.16
CA VAL A 31 0.90 2.68 4.78
C VAL A 31 0.02 3.89 4.54
N MET A 32 -1.11 3.69 3.87
CA MET A 32 -2.05 4.74 3.51
C MET A 32 -3.45 4.44 4.05
N GLN A 33 -4.22 5.50 4.28
CA GLN A 33 -5.65 5.41 4.59
C GLN A 33 -6.44 6.00 3.45
N GLY A 34 -7.50 5.33 3.05
CA GLY A 34 -8.26 5.75 1.89
C GLY A 34 -9.60 5.05 1.77
N ARG A 35 -10.18 5.14 0.58
CA ARG A 35 -11.38 4.40 0.21
C ARG A 35 -11.14 3.64 -1.07
N VAL A 36 -11.72 2.45 -1.18
CA VAL A 36 -11.72 1.69 -2.43
C VAL A 36 -12.43 2.51 -3.49
N ALA A 37 -11.74 2.86 -4.57
CA ALA A 37 -12.31 3.49 -5.74
C ALA A 37 -12.89 2.44 -6.70
N SER A 38 -12.14 1.35 -6.92
CA SER A 38 -12.57 0.21 -7.73
C SER A 38 -11.78 -1.05 -7.36
N VAL A 39 -12.31 -2.21 -7.74
CA VAL A 39 -11.69 -3.51 -7.52
C VAL A 39 -11.65 -4.26 -8.83
N GLY A 40 -10.45 -4.69 -9.22
CA GLY A 40 -10.20 -5.58 -10.35
C GLY A 40 -9.98 -7.02 -9.91
N GLU A 41 -9.57 -7.87 -10.85
CA GLU A 41 -9.26 -9.27 -10.56
C GLU A 41 -7.99 -9.42 -9.72
N ASP A 42 -6.98 -8.62 -10.04
CA ASP A 42 -5.60 -8.67 -9.57
C ASP A 42 -5.15 -7.35 -8.93
N ARG A 43 -6.07 -6.38 -8.79
CA ARG A 43 -5.74 -5.05 -8.27
C ARG A 43 -6.87 -4.43 -7.49
N VAL A 44 -6.53 -3.55 -6.56
CA VAL A 44 -7.47 -2.70 -5.82
C VAL A 44 -7.03 -1.26 -6.00
N VAL A 45 -7.92 -0.41 -6.51
CA VAL A 45 -7.66 1.02 -6.62
C VAL A 45 -8.12 1.69 -5.33
N VAL A 46 -7.19 2.34 -4.64
CA VAL A 46 -7.48 3.07 -3.39
C VAL A 46 -7.32 4.56 -3.65
N ARG A 47 -8.36 5.32 -3.33
CA ARG A 47 -8.30 6.77 -3.27
C ARG A 47 -7.81 7.19 -1.89
N ASP A 48 -6.67 7.85 -1.84
CA ASP A 48 -6.08 8.35 -0.62
C ASP A 48 -6.98 9.39 0.06
N ALA A 49 -7.07 9.34 1.39
CA ALA A 49 -7.92 10.24 2.15
C ALA A 49 -7.28 11.62 2.38
N GLU A 50 -5.95 11.73 2.28
CA GLU A 50 -5.19 12.96 2.51
C GLU A 50 -5.04 13.76 1.22
N SER A 51 -4.47 13.16 0.18
CA SER A 51 -4.21 13.85 -1.10
C SER A 51 -5.40 13.77 -2.07
N GLY A 52 -6.24 12.75 -1.94
CA GLY A 52 -7.32 12.47 -2.88
C GLY A 52 -6.89 11.74 -4.16
N ASP A 53 -5.60 11.41 -4.28
CA ASP A 53 -5.02 10.66 -5.41
C ASP A 53 -5.43 9.20 -5.41
N THR A 54 -5.39 8.56 -6.57
CA THR A 54 -5.69 7.13 -6.73
C THR A 54 -4.44 6.30 -6.91
N PHE A 55 -4.31 5.24 -6.12
CA PHE A 55 -3.21 4.29 -6.16
C PHE A 55 -3.69 2.94 -6.67
N ASN A 56 -2.99 2.38 -7.66
CA ASN A 56 -3.29 1.09 -8.26
C ASN A 56 -2.51 -0.01 -7.55
N LEU A 57 -3.11 -0.62 -6.53
CA LEU A 57 -2.42 -1.62 -5.72
C LEU A 57 -2.61 -3.02 -6.31
N PHE A 58 -1.53 -3.60 -6.85
CA PHE A 58 -1.52 -4.99 -7.28
C PHE A 58 -1.66 -5.92 -6.10
N VAL A 59 -2.54 -6.91 -6.24
CA VAL A 59 -2.82 -7.93 -5.24
C VAL A 59 -2.27 -9.25 -5.75
N THR A 60 -1.51 -9.91 -4.91
CA THR A 60 -0.97 -11.25 -5.18
C THR A 60 -1.48 -12.23 -4.13
N ASN A 61 -1.08 -13.50 -4.25
CA ASN A 61 -1.42 -14.53 -3.28
C ASN A 61 -0.85 -14.25 -1.87
N THR A 62 0.16 -13.39 -1.75
CA THR A 62 0.77 -13.01 -0.46
C THR A 62 0.07 -11.82 0.19
N THR A 63 -0.76 -11.08 -0.54
CA THR A 63 -1.51 -9.94 0.00
C THR A 63 -2.53 -10.39 1.04
N ARG A 64 -2.47 -9.78 2.22
CA ARG A 64 -3.43 -10.05 3.29
C ARG A 64 -4.60 -9.10 3.20
N ILE A 65 -5.75 -9.59 2.78
CA ILE A 65 -6.98 -8.79 2.72
C ILE A 65 -7.93 -9.22 3.83
N SER A 66 -8.38 -8.24 4.61
CA SER A 66 -9.37 -8.44 5.65
C SER A 66 -10.44 -7.37 5.65
N ALA A 67 -11.66 -7.76 6.02
CA ALA A 67 -12.79 -6.86 6.24
C ALA A 67 -13.45 -7.23 7.57
N ASN A 68 -13.64 -6.25 8.45
CA ASN A 68 -14.23 -6.48 9.78
C ASN A 68 -13.54 -7.62 10.56
N GLY A 69 -12.20 -7.70 10.46
CA GLY A 69 -11.40 -8.74 11.12
C GLY A 69 -11.46 -10.13 10.48
N LYS A 70 -12.20 -10.31 9.37
CA LYS A 70 -12.26 -11.59 8.63
C LYS A 70 -11.45 -11.51 7.35
N ARG A 71 -10.73 -12.58 7.00
CA ARG A 71 -10.04 -12.68 5.71
C ARG A 71 -11.07 -12.75 4.59
N VAL A 72 -10.91 -11.90 3.57
CA VAL A 72 -11.81 -11.84 2.41
C VAL A 72 -11.01 -11.82 1.12
N SER A 73 -11.67 -12.11 0.00
CA SER A 73 -11.09 -11.91 -1.33
C SER A 73 -11.19 -10.45 -1.75
N PRO A 74 -10.35 -9.97 -2.69
CA PRO A 74 -10.41 -8.59 -3.19
C PRO A 74 -11.81 -8.22 -3.67
N LYS A 75 -12.47 -9.14 -4.40
CA LYS A 75 -13.81 -8.99 -4.96
C LYS A 75 -14.92 -8.79 -3.93
N GLN A 76 -14.66 -9.04 -2.64
CA GLN A 76 -15.60 -8.77 -1.55
C GLN A 76 -15.45 -7.33 -1.00
N LEU A 77 -14.43 -6.59 -1.43
CA LEU A 77 -14.32 -5.16 -1.15
C LEU A 77 -15.24 -4.40 -2.12
N SER A 78 -16.08 -3.53 -1.60
CA SER A 78 -16.94 -2.67 -2.41
C SER A 78 -16.32 -1.29 -2.59
N ALA A 79 -16.58 -0.64 -3.72
CA ALA A 79 -16.26 0.77 -3.89
C ALA A 79 -16.87 1.63 -2.76
N GLY A 80 -16.14 2.65 -2.31
CA GLY A 80 -16.49 3.50 -1.18
C GLY A 80 -16.12 2.94 0.20
N THR A 81 -15.75 1.65 0.29
CA THR A 81 -15.31 1.02 1.54
C THR A 81 -14.04 1.70 2.03
N PRO A 82 -14.00 2.19 3.28
CA PRO A 82 -12.78 2.76 3.82
C PRO A 82 -11.81 1.65 4.22
N VAL A 83 -10.56 1.85 3.85
CA VAL A 83 -9.48 0.87 3.97
C VAL A 83 -8.23 1.53 4.50
N GLN A 84 -7.41 0.72 5.15
CA GLN A 84 -6.01 0.99 5.37
C GLN A 84 -5.23 0.01 4.51
N ALA A 85 -4.41 0.53 3.61
CA ALA A 85 -3.61 -0.28 2.71
C ALA A 85 -2.12 -0.11 3.05
N ALA A 86 -1.40 -1.22 3.12
CA ALA A 86 0.04 -1.25 3.15
C ALA A 86 0.53 -1.85 1.82
N PHE A 87 1.50 -1.19 1.20
CA PHE A 87 2.04 -1.61 -0.08
C PHE A 87 3.52 -1.27 -0.20
N ASN A 88 4.19 -1.98 -1.11
CA ASN A 88 5.56 -1.69 -1.49
C ASN A 88 5.56 -0.98 -2.85
N TYR A 89 6.36 0.07 -2.97
CA TYR A 89 6.68 0.71 -4.24
C TYR A 89 7.91 0.03 -4.81
N ILE A 90 7.80 -0.53 -6.01
CA ILE A 90 8.88 -1.26 -6.69
C ILE A 90 9.53 -0.32 -7.71
N ALA A 91 10.81 -0.58 -8.03
CA ALA A 91 11.61 0.27 -8.91
C ALA A 91 11.08 0.41 -10.35
N ASP A 92 10.24 -0.52 -10.79
CA ASP A 92 9.49 -0.49 -12.05
C ASP A 92 8.34 0.54 -12.07
N GLY A 93 8.00 1.10 -10.90
CA GLY A 93 6.89 2.03 -10.71
C GLY A 93 5.59 1.38 -10.24
N ASP A 94 5.57 0.05 -10.07
CA ASP A 94 4.41 -0.70 -9.62
C ASP A 94 4.28 -0.68 -8.09
N THR A 95 3.03 -0.76 -7.64
CA THR A 95 2.70 -0.83 -6.22
C THR A 95 2.05 -2.15 -5.86
N TYR A 96 2.70 -2.93 -5.00
CA TYR A 96 2.22 -4.24 -4.58
C TYR A 96 1.67 -4.19 -3.16
N ALA A 97 0.38 -4.48 -3.00
CA ALA A 97 -0.26 -4.55 -1.70
C ALA A 97 0.32 -5.72 -0.88
N THR A 98 0.78 -5.40 0.33
CA THR A 98 1.13 -6.40 1.33
C THR A 98 -0.06 -6.66 2.25
N GLN A 99 -0.86 -5.63 2.53
CA GLN A 99 -2.05 -5.72 3.37
C GLN A 99 -3.13 -4.73 2.95
N ILE A 100 -4.40 -5.15 2.94
CA ILE A 100 -5.56 -4.27 2.79
C ILE A 100 -6.55 -4.62 3.88
N GLN A 101 -6.82 -3.68 4.77
CA GLN A 101 -7.76 -3.83 5.86
C GLN A 101 -8.94 -2.88 5.70
N ALA A 102 -10.10 -3.43 5.37
CA ALA A 102 -11.37 -2.70 5.41
C ALA A 102 -11.90 -2.63 6.83
N TYR A 103 -12.29 -1.41 7.22
CA TYR A 103 -12.94 -1.14 8.49
C TYR A 103 -14.35 -0.59 8.23
N PRO A 104 -15.28 -0.74 9.19
CA PRO A 104 -16.63 -0.21 9.03
C PRO A 104 -16.52 1.29 8.81
N GLY A 105 -17.01 1.74 7.65
CA GLY A 105 -17.16 3.16 7.41
C GLY A 105 -18.10 3.72 8.46
N ARG A 106 -17.71 4.83 9.07
CA ARG A 106 -18.60 5.59 9.94
C ARG A 106 -19.73 6.10 9.03
N GLY A 107 -20.79 5.30 8.93
CA GLY A 107 -22.02 5.64 8.22
C GLY A 107 -22.47 6.99 8.76
N ARG A 108 -22.65 7.95 7.85
CA ARG A 108 -23.35 9.19 8.17
C ARG A 108 -24.84 8.91 8.10
#